data_AF-A0A350AHL3-F1
#
_entry.id   AF-A0A350AHL3-F1
#
_cell.length_a   1.000
_cell.length_b   1.000
_cell.length_c   1.000
_cell.angle_alpha   90.00
_cell.angle_beta   90.00
_cell.angle_gamma   90.00
#
_symmetry.space_group_name_H-M   'P 1'
#
loop_
_entity.id
_entity.type
_entity.pdbx_description
1 polymer ?
#
loop_
_entity_poly.entity_id
_entity_poly.type
_entity_poly.pdbx_seq_one_letter_code
_entity_poly.pdbx_strand_id
1 'polypeptide(L)'
;SYENRMRVAIEAVKRARAAAGPEFIIIYRLSVIDLVPNGSTTDEVIQLAKEVEKAGATIINTGVGWHEARVPTIATSVPRAAFSWVTHKLMGHVTIPVVTSNRINTPEVAEEILAGGG
;
A
#
# COMPACT_ATOMS: atom_id res chain seq x y z
N SER A 1 11.18 0.72 -19.04
CA SER A 1 9.79 0.22 -18.91
C SER A 1 9.42 0.11 -17.44
N TYR A 2 8.13 0.08 -17.12
CA TYR A 2 7.67 -0.10 -15.74
C TYR A 2 8.04 -1.48 -15.17
N GLU A 3 7.95 -2.54 -15.99
CA GLU A 3 8.40 -3.89 -15.62
C GLU A 3 9.83 -3.94 -15.08
N ASN A 4 10.76 -3.18 -15.67
CA ASN A 4 12.13 -3.11 -15.18
C ASN A 4 12.22 -2.40 -13.81
N ARG A 5 11.36 -1.41 -13.54
CA ARG A 5 11.31 -0.72 -12.24
C ARG A 5 10.76 -1.63 -11.13
N MET A 6 9.72 -2.42 -11.43
CA MET A 6 9.11 -3.33 -10.45
C MET A 6 10.01 -4.52 -10.05
N ARG A 7 10.95 -4.90 -10.92
CA ARG A 7 11.77 -6.11 -10.77
C ARG A 7 12.44 -6.22 -9.40
N VAL A 8 13.00 -5.12 -8.89
CA VAL A 8 13.68 -5.13 -7.58
C VAL A 8 12.72 -5.47 -6.45
N ALA A 9 11.52 -4.86 -6.45
CA ALA A 9 10.50 -5.12 -5.44
C ALA A 9 10.01 -6.57 -5.48
N ILE A 10 9.70 -7.07 -6.67
CA ILE A 10 9.21 -8.44 -6.89
C ILE A 10 10.26 -9.47 -6.44
N GLU A 11 11.51 -9.31 -6.87
CA GLU A 11 12.58 -10.25 -6.52
C GLU A 11 12.93 -10.23 -5.03
N ALA A 12 12.82 -9.08 -4.37
CA ALA A 12 12.98 -9.00 -2.92
C ALA A 12 11.92 -9.84 -2.19
N VAL A 13 10.65 -9.72 -2.59
CA VAL A 13 9.54 -10.49 -1.99
C VAL A 13 9.71 -12.00 -2.27
N LYS A 14 10.03 -12.38 -3.50
CA LYS A 14 10.27 -13.79 -3.86
C LYS A 14 11.39 -14.41 -3.02
N ARG A 15 12.51 -13.70 -2.87
CA ARG A 15 13.65 -14.19 -2.08
C ARG A 15 13.31 -14.28 -0.60
N ALA A 16 12.60 -13.30 -0.05
CA ALA A 16 12.11 -13.35 1.32
C ALA A 16 11.18 -14.55 1.55
N ARG A 17 10.23 -14.79 0.63
CA ARG A 17 9.32 -15.95 0.67
C ARG A 17 10.07 -17.27 0.59
N ALA A 18 11.02 -17.39 -0.33
CA ALA A 18 11.82 -18.60 -0.48
C ALA A 18 12.66 -18.89 0.78
N ALA A 19 13.21 -17.87 1.44
CA ALA A 19 14.01 -18.02 2.64
C ALA A 19 13.17 -18.30 3.90
N ALA A 20 11.99 -17.68 4.02
CA ALA A 20 11.17 -17.77 5.22
C ALA A 20 10.16 -18.94 5.21
N GLY A 21 9.90 -19.53 4.04
CA GLY A 21 8.91 -20.59 3.87
C GLY A 21 7.47 -20.07 3.72
N PRO A 22 6.49 -20.95 3.44
CA PRO A 22 5.12 -20.54 3.09
C PRO A 22 4.31 -19.97 4.27
N GLU A 23 4.56 -20.43 5.50
CA GLU A 23 3.79 -20.04 6.70
C GLU A 23 4.25 -18.73 7.36
N PHE A 24 5.23 -18.03 6.76
CA PHE A 24 5.74 -16.77 7.30
C PHE A 24 4.93 -15.58 6.78
N ILE A 25 4.57 -14.64 7.65
CA ILE A 25 3.87 -13.41 7.24
C ILE A 25 4.87 -12.47 6.56
N ILE A 26 4.58 -12.09 5.31
CA ILE A 26 5.33 -11.06 4.59
C ILE A 26 4.40 -9.88 4.33
N ILE A 27 4.76 -8.71 4.88
CA ILE A 27 4.03 -7.47 4.66
C ILE A 27 4.83 -6.63 3.66
N TYR A 28 4.21 -6.28 2.53
CA TYR A 28 4.80 -5.34 1.59
C TYR A 28 4.16 -3.97 1.75
N ARG A 29 4.96 -2.94 2.06
CA ARG A 29 4.47 -1.57 2.17
C ARG A 29 4.54 -0.87 0.82
N LEU A 30 3.39 -0.76 0.16
CA LEU A 30 3.24 -0.18 -1.17
C LEU A 30 2.97 1.32 -1.07
N SER A 31 3.75 2.14 -1.78
CA SER A 31 3.39 3.54 -1.98
C SER A 31 2.21 3.61 -2.95
N VAL A 32 1.06 4.07 -2.47
CA VAL A 32 -0.19 4.11 -3.26
C VAL A 32 -0.49 5.49 -3.82
N ILE A 33 0.20 6.50 -3.31
CA ILE A 33 0.16 7.87 -3.81
C ILE A 33 1.47 8.56 -3.46
N ASP A 34 2.27 8.90 -4.46
CA ASP A 34 3.63 9.41 -4.23
C ASP A 34 3.64 10.91 -3.87
N LEU A 35 2.60 11.68 -4.26
CA LEU A 35 2.45 13.12 -4.01
C LEU A 35 3.62 13.99 -4.50
N VAL A 36 4.35 13.51 -5.51
CA VAL A 36 5.42 14.22 -6.22
C VAL A 36 5.14 14.24 -7.73
N PRO A 37 5.65 15.23 -8.47
CA PRO A 37 5.55 15.23 -9.93
C PRO A 37 6.16 13.97 -10.54
N ASN A 38 5.48 13.38 -11.53
CA ASN A 38 5.90 12.13 -12.18
C ASN A 38 6.00 10.92 -11.25
N GLY A 39 5.22 10.91 -10.16
CA GLY A 39 4.99 9.70 -9.36
C GLY A 39 4.25 8.60 -10.11
N SER A 40 4.05 7.47 -9.44
CA SER A 40 3.38 6.29 -9.98
C SER A 40 1.91 6.59 -10.31
N THR A 41 1.43 6.07 -11.43
CA THR A 41 -0.01 6.13 -11.76
C THR A 41 -0.78 5.07 -10.96
N THR A 42 -2.10 5.22 -10.84
CA THR A 42 -2.96 4.20 -10.18
C THR A 42 -2.81 2.83 -10.83
N ASP A 43 -2.73 2.77 -12.17
CA ASP A 43 -2.57 1.50 -12.91
C ASP A 43 -1.22 0.85 -12.63
N GLU A 44 -0.16 1.66 -12.54
CA GLU A 44 1.16 1.20 -12.12
C GLU A 44 1.13 0.61 -10.70
N VAL A 45 0.52 1.32 -9.74
CA VAL A 45 0.36 0.85 -8.36
C VAL A 45 -0.43 -0.46 -8.29
N ILE A 46 -1.55 -0.58 -9.01
CA ILE A 46 -2.35 -1.81 -9.09
C ILE A 46 -1.54 -2.95 -9.71
N GLN A 47 -0.79 -2.68 -10.77
CA GLN A 47 0.06 -3.68 -11.41
C GLN A 47 1.12 -4.20 -10.44
N LEU A 48 1.81 -3.31 -9.71
CA LEU A 48 2.80 -3.71 -8.72
C LEU A 48 2.16 -4.50 -7.56
N ALA A 49 0.98 -4.09 -7.09
CA ALA A 49 0.25 -4.80 -6.03
C ALA A 49 -0.01 -6.26 -6.40
N LYS A 50 -0.51 -6.51 -7.62
CA LYS A 50 -0.76 -7.86 -8.16
C LYS A 50 0.52 -8.68 -8.30
N GLU A 51 1.61 -8.08 -8.75
CA GLU A 51 2.87 -8.79 -8.92
C GLU A 51 3.54 -9.12 -7.58
N VAL A 52 3.41 -8.25 -6.58
CA VAL A 52 3.88 -8.49 -5.21
C VAL A 52 3.06 -9.59 -4.52
N GLU A 53 1.74 -9.62 -4.73
CA GLU A 53 0.89 -10.73 -4.29
C GLU A 53 1.37 -12.06 -4.90
N LYS A 54 1.54 -12.12 -6.23
CA LYS A 54 2.07 -13.31 -6.92
C LYS A 54 3.46 -13.72 -6.42
N ALA A 55 4.28 -12.75 -6.01
CA ALA A 55 5.61 -13.00 -5.46
C ALA A 55 5.59 -13.65 -4.07
N GLY A 56 4.44 -13.63 -3.38
CA GLY A 56 4.24 -14.29 -2.10
C GLY A 56 4.10 -13.35 -0.91
N ALA A 57 3.72 -12.09 -1.11
CA ALA A 57 3.30 -11.24 -0.01
C ALA A 57 2.01 -11.78 0.65
N THR A 58 1.92 -11.66 1.97
CA THR A 58 0.75 -12.07 2.75
C THR A 58 -0.21 -10.91 2.98
N ILE A 59 0.32 -9.69 3.11
CA ILE A 59 -0.46 -8.46 3.39
C ILE A 59 0.16 -7.32 2.60
N ILE A 60 -0.68 -6.43 2.05
CA ILE A 60 -0.25 -5.15 1.51
C ILE A 60 -0.59 -4.04 2.50
N ASN A 61 0.42 -3.30 2.96
CA ASN A 61 0.22 -2.09 3.75
C ASN A 61 0.39 -0.86 2.86
N THR A 62 -0.50 0.13 2.95
CA THR A 62 -0.39 1.32 2.10
C THR A 62 0.46 2.42 2.73
N GLY A 63 1.24 3.09 1.88
CA GLY A 63 2.05 4.26 2.19
C GLY A 63 1.57 5.46 1.37
N VAL A 64 1.54 6.63 2.01
CA VAL A 64 1.06 7.89 1.41
C VAL A 64 2.15 8.93 1.49
N GLY A 65 2.54 9.42 0.31
CA GLY A 65 3.54 10.46 0.11
C GLY A 65 4.97 9.99 0.36
N TRP A 66 5.90 10.80 -0.14
CA TRP A 66 7.33 10.70 0.12
C TRP A 66 7.77 11.79 1.08
N HIS A 67 8.94 11.65 1.71
CA HIS A 67 9.49 12.70 2.56
C HIS A 67 9.73 14.03 1.83
N GLU A 68 9.87 13.99 0.49
CA GLU A 68 10.02 15.16 -0.37
C GLU A 68 8.68 15.77 -0.81
N ALA A 69 7.55 15.11 -0.53
CA ALA A 69 6.24 15.62 -0.87
C ALA A 69 5.94 16.90 -0.07
N ARG A 70 5.54 17.96 -0.77
CA ARG A 70 5.12 19.22 -0.15
C ARG A 70 3.71 19.16 0.45
N VAL A 71 2.97 18.10 0.13
CA VAL A 71 1.63 17.84 0.68
C VAL A 71 1.82 17.11 2.02
N PRO A 72 1.33 17.69 3.14
CA PRO A 72 1.43 17.03 4.43
C PRO A 72 0.57 15.77 4.46
N THR A 73 1.12 14.64 4.93
CA THR A 73 0.41 13.36 4.97
C THR A 73 0.09 12.88 6.40
N ILE A 74 0.78 13.40 7.41
CA ILE A 74 0.62 12.99 8.83
C ILE A 74 0.42 14.15 9.81
N ALA A 75 0.69 15.40 9.40
CA ALA A 75 0.58 16.58 10.28
C ALA A 75 -0.85 16.76 10.79
N THR A 76 -1.04 17.40 11.96
CA THR A 76 -2.36 17.62 12.61
C THR A 76 -3.38 18.38 11.74
N SER A 77 -2.91 19.18 10.79
CA SER A 77 -3.75 19.90 9.82
C SER A 77 -4.43 18.99 8.78
N VAL A 78 -3.92 17.78 8.56
CA VAL A 78 -4.53 16.81 7.63
C VAL A 78 -5.86 16.32 8.22
N PRO A 79 -6.94 16.12 7.44
CA PRO A 79 -8.16 15.52 7.97
C PRO A 79 -7.91 14.09 8.48
N ARG A 80 -8.75 13.62 9.42
CA ARG A 80 -8.73 12.19 9.81
C ARG A 80 -9.08 11.31 8.61
N ALA A 81 -8.44 10.16 8.50
CA ALA A 81 -8.66 9.18 7.43
C ALA A 81 -8.58 9.73 5.99
N ALA A 82 -7.87 10.84 5.75
CA ALA A 82 -7.88 11.56 4.46
C ALA A 82 -7.44 10.72 3.24
N PHE A 83 -6.82 9.57 3.46
CA PHE A 83 -6.26 8.71 2.41
C PHE A 83 -6.80 7.28 2.41
N SER A 84 -7.81 6.95 3.24
CA SER A 84 -8.43 5.61 3.25
C SER A 84 -8.95 5.22 1.87
N TRP A 85 -9.57 6.17 1.16
CA TRP A 85 -10.08 5.99 -0.20
C TRP A 85 -9.01 5.51 -1.20
N VAL A 86 -7.74 5.87 -1.01
CA VAL A 86 -6.65 5.41 -1.91
C VAL A 86 -6.42 3.92 -1.71
N THR A 87 -6.54 3.45 -0.46
CA THR A 87 -6.44 2.03 -0.12
C THR A 87 -7.65 1.26 -0.66
N HIS A 88 -8.85 1.84 -0.53
CA HIS A 88 -10.08 1.29 -1.09
C HIS A 88 -9.96 0.99 -2.60
N LYS A 89 -9.26 1.84 -3.36
CA LYS A 89 -9.02 1.61 -4.80
C LYS A 89 -8.20 0.36 -5.11
N LEU A 90 -7.43 -0.18 -4.17
CA LEU A 90 -6.71 -1.45 -4.35
C LEU A 90 -7.59 -2.67 -4.05
N MET A 91 -8.65 -2.48 -3.28
CA MET A 91 -9.55 -3.58 -2.92
C MET A 91 -10.27 -4.10 -4.16
N GLY A 92 -10.39 -5.43 -4.25
CA GLY A 92 -10.91 -6.12 -5.44
C GLY A 92 -9.91 -6.30 -6.58
N HIS A 93 -8.72 -5.68 -6.53
CA HIS A 93 -7.65 -5.94 -7.48
C HIS A 93 -6.62 -6.98 -7.00
N VAL A 94 -6.57 -7.21 -5.69
CA VAL A 94 -5.76 -8.24 -5.02
C VAL A 94 -6.67 -9.08 -4.11
N THR A 95 -6.25 -10.30 -3.79
CA THR A 95 -7.00 -11.21 -2.91
C THR A 95 -6.48 -11.21 -1.47
N ILE A 96 -5.22 -10.83 -1.27
CA ILE A 96 -4.61 -10.69 0.06
C ILE A 96 -5.13 -9.44 0.81
N PRO A 97 -5.17 -9.47 2.16
CA PRO A 97 -5.60 -8.34 2.96
C PRO A 97 -4.81 -7.06 2.68
N VAL A 98 -5.51 -5.92 2.72
CA VAL A 98 -4.93 -4.58 2.55
C VAL A 98 -5.12 -3.76 3.82
N VAL A 99 -4.07 -3.05 4.24
CA VAL A 99 -4.07 -2.21 5.44
C VAL A 99 -3.99 -0.74 5.03
N THR A 100 -4.91 0.08 5.53
CA THR A 100 -4.86 1.54 5.40
C THR A 100 -4.24 2.20 6.64
N SER A 101 -3.69 3.39 6.47
CA SER A 101 -3.02 4.13 7.53
C SER A 101 -3.19 5.65 7.38
N ASN A 102 -2.38 6.42 8.11
CA ASN A 102 -2.36 7.88 8.19
C ASN A 102 -3.61 8.52 8.81
N ARG A 103 -3.40 9.25 9.92
CA ARG A 103 -4.44 10.07 10.60
C ARG A 103 -5.70 9.29 11.00
N ILE A 104 -5.57 7.99 11.21
CA ILE A 104 -6.54 7.12 11.89
C ILE A 104 -6.02 6.96 13.32
N ASN A 105 -6.54 7.77 14.24
CA ASN A 105 -5.99 7.89 15.59
C ASN A 105 -7.05 7.76 16.70
N THR A 106 -8.27 7.38 16.35
CA THR A 106 -9.31 7.00 17.32
C THR A 106 -9.96 5.69 16.86
N PRO A 107 -10.41 4.83 17.79
CA PRO A 107 -11.07 3.57 17.45
C PRO A 107 -12.31 3.76 16.58
N GLU A 108 -13.08 4.83 16.79
CA GLU A 108 -14.33 5.10 16.07
C GLU A 108 -14.07 5.33 14.59
N VAL A 109 -13.01 6.08 14.25
CA VAL A 109 -12.63 6.32 12.84
C VAL A 109 -12.11 5.04 12.20
N ALA A 110 -11.39 4.19 12.95
CA ALA A 110 -10.96 2.90 12.43
C ALA A 110 -12.17 1.99 12.13
N GLU A 111 -13.15 1.95 13.04
CA GLU A 111 -14.38 1.18 12.87
C GLU A 111 -15.22 1.67 11.69
N GLU A 112 -15.39 2.99 11.53
CA GLU A 112 -16.10 3.59 10.39
C GLU A 112 -15.51 3.17 9.05
N ILE A 113 -14.17 3.13 8.96
CA ILE A 113 -13.47 2.69 7.75
C ILE A 113 -13.71 1.19 7.49
N LEU A 114 -13.55 0.35 8.51
CA LEU A 114 -13.74 -1.10 8.39
C LEU A 114 -15.19 -1.44 7.99
N ALA A 115 -16.17 -0.82 8.63
CA ALA A 115 -17.58 -0.99 8.33
C ALA A 115 -17.95 -0.46 6.93
N GLY A 116 -17.27 0.58 6.46
CA GLY A 116 -17.37 1.13 5.10
C GLY A 116 -16.73 0.26 4.01
N GLY A 117 -16.09 -0.85 4.38
CA GLY A 117 -15.43 -1.74 3.44
C GLY A 117 -13.99 -1.37 3.12
N GLY A 118 -13.29 -0.68 4.03
CA GLY A 118 -11.86 -0.34 3.95
C GLY A 118 -11.56 1.00 3.26
#